data_AF-A0A0K8RB75-F1
#
_entry.id   AF-A0A0K8RB75-F1
#
_cell.length_a   1.000
_cell.length_b   1.000
_cell.length_c   1.000
_cell.angle_alpha   90.00
_cell.angle_beta   90.00
_cell.angle_gamma   90.00
#
_symmetry.space_group_name_H-M   'P 1'
#
loop_
_entity.id
_entity.type
_entity.pdbx_description
1 polymer ?
#
loop_
_entity_poly.entity_id
_entity_poly.type
_entity_poly.pdbx_seq_one_letter_code
_entity_poly.pdbx_strand_id
1 'polypeptide(L)'
;MISTRILLLLAALALACIAVGSTNQGQGKPEPEKGCPKVSEDSFRGLNPSATKRPNPLAHRLGEFCQDRFYKNESVRCIGHLGPPSRNCPLCCACSGGAGIVYTNATAPKSFPCGKHGNGKNPRTL
;
A
#
# COMPACT_ATOMS: atom_id res chain seq x y z
N MET A 1 25.99 -17.90 -42.29
CA MET A 1 25.88 -18.47 -40.92
C MET A 1 25.82 -17.31 -39.94
N ILE A 2 24.62 -16.98 -39.44
CA ILE A 2 24.46 -15.92 -38.43
C ILE A 2 25.11 -16.41 -37.14
N SER A 3 26.06 -15.64 -36.64
CA SER A 3 26.86 -15.96 -35.47
C SER A 3 25.95 -16.21 -34.28
N THR A 4 25.93 -17.45 -33.78
CA THR A 4 25.15 -17.89 -32.62
C THR A 4 25.41 -17.02 -31.38
N ARG A 5 26.57 -16.35 -31.32
CA ARG A 5 26.91 -15.38 -30.29
C ARG A 5 25.99 -14.16 -30.27
N ILE A 6 25.55 -13.69 -31.44
CA ILE A 6 24.66 -12.52 -31.55
C ILE A 6 23.26 -12.90 -31.03
N LEU A 7 22.78 -14.10 -31.37
CA LEU A 7 21.48 -14.60 -30.89
C LEU A 7 21.44 -14.74 -29.35
N LEU A 8 22.54 -15.19 -28.76
CA LEU A 8 22.66 -15.29 -27.29
C LEU A 8 22.67 -13.93 -26.60
N LEU A 9 23.35 -12.94 -27.19
CA LEU A 9 23.37 -11.57 -26.67
C LEU A 9 21.99 -10.91 -26.71
N LEU A 10 21.24 -11.09 -27.80
CA LEU A 10 19.85 -10.59 -27.88
C LEU A 10 18.91 -11.28 -26.89
N ALA A 11 19.05 -12.60 -26.70
CA ALA A 11 18.24 -13.34 -25.74
C ALA A 11 18.48 -12.92 -24.28
N ALA A 12 19.74 -12.66 -23.91
CA ALA A 12 20.09 -12.13 -22.59
C ALA A 12 19.54 -10.70 -22.37
N LEU A 13 19.59 -9.85 -23.40
CA LEU A 13 19.07 -8.50 -23.35
C LEU A 13 17.53 -8.49 -23.18
N ALA A 14 16.83 -9.40 -23.87
CA ALA A 14 15.38 -9.57 -23.70
C ALA A 14 15.02 -10.00 -22.27
N LEU A 15 15.70 -11.01 -21.71
CA LEU A 15 15.48 -11.47 -20.32
C LEU A 15 15.71 -10.38 -19.27
N ALA A 16 16.74 -9.54 -19.45
CA ALA A 16 16.99 -8.40 -18.57
C ALA A 16 15.88 -7.34 -18.64
N CYS A 17 15.24 -7.17 -19.81
CA CYS A 17 14.13 -6.23 -19.98
C CYS A 17 12.80 -6.76 -19.41
N ILE A 18 12.56 -8.08 -19.36
CA ILE A 18 11.33 -8.63 -18.76
C ILE A 18 11.32 -8.46 -17.23
N ALA A 19 12.50 -8.48 -16.58
CA ALA A 19 12.61 -8.21 -15.14
C ALA A 19 12.29 -6.74 -14.76
N VAL A 20 12.37 -5.82 -15.72
CA VAL A 20 12.09 -4.38 -15.52
C VAL A 20 10.64 -4.02 -15.85
N GLY A 21 9.89 -4.88 -16.54
CA GLY A 21 8.49 -4.65 -16.92
C GLY A 21 7.49 -4.62 -15.76
N SER A 22 7.86 -5.13 -14.57
CA SER A 22 7.00 -5.14 -13.37
C SER A 22 7.38 -4.07 -12.35
N THR A 23 7.98 -2.95 -12.78
CA THR A 23 8.43 -1.88 -11.89
C THR A 23 7.38 -0.82 -11.57
N ASN A 24 6.13 -1.01 -12.04
CA ASN A 24 4.99 -0.19 -11.61
C ASN A 24 4.27 -0.75 -10.37
N GLN A 25 4.64 -1.94 -9.90
CA GLN A 25 4.24 -2.41 -8.58
C GLN A 25 4.96 -1.55 -7.55
N GLY A 26 4.20 -0.87 -6.69
CA GLY A 26 4.78 -0.03 -5.65
C GLY A 26 5.85 -0.81 -4.90
N GLN A 27 7.10 -0.37 -5.01
CA GLN A 27 8.24 -0.88 -4.24
C GLN A 27 8.02 -0.54 -2.77
N GLY A 28 7.06 -1.20 -2.14
CA GLY A 28 6.86 -1.08 -0.72
C GLY A 28 7.96 -1.81 0.03
N LYS A 29 8.03 -1.55 1.32
CA LYS A 29 9.07 -2.04 2.22
C LYS A 29 8.50 -3.18 3.08
N PRO A 30 9.32 -4.12 3.55
CA PRO A 30 8.86 -5.17 4.48
C PRO A 30 8.57 -4.63 5.88
N GLU A 31 9.05 -3.42 6.20
CA GLU A 31 8.84 -2.77 7.49
C GLU A 31 8.14 -1.41 7.33
N PRO A 32 7.26 -1.03 8.28
CA PRO A 32 6.62 0.27 8.29
C PRO A 32 7.63 1.39 8.57
N GLU A 33 7.38 2.58 8.02
CA GLU A 33 8.12 3.76 8.43
C GLU A 33 7.74 4.23 9.84
N LYS A 34 8.60 5.07 10.44
CA LYS A 34 8.36 5.62 11.78
C LYS A 34 7.00 6.34 11.83
N GLY A 35 6.16 5.95 12.78
CA GLY A 35 4.82 6.51 12.95
C GLY A 35 3.72 5.73 12.22
N CYS A 36 4.07 4.72 11.42
CA CYS A 36 3.11 3.76 10.88
C CYS A 36 2.99 2.54 11.82
N PRO A 37 1.77 2.05 12.11
CA PRO A 37 1.62 0.86 12.93
C PRO A 37 2.12 -0.37 12.18
N LYS A 38 2.80 -1.26 12.90
CA LYS A 38 3.09 -2.60 12.41
C LYS A 38 1.81 -3.43 12.44
N VAL A 39 1.50 -4.08 11.33
CA VAL A 39 0.37 -5.00 11.22
C VAL A 39 0.84 -6.44 11.08
N SER A 40 -0.03 -7.37 11.44
CA SER A 40 0.15 -8.82 11.26
C SER A 40 -0.88 -9.37 10.28
N GLU A 41 -0.72 -10.61 9.82
CA GLU A 41 -1.73 -11.28 8.99
C GLU A 41 -3.11 -11.34 9.66
N ASP A 42 -3.15 -11.45 11.00
CA ASP A 42 -4.40 -11.40 11.77
C ASP A 42 -5.14 -10.06 11.64
N SER A 43 -4.40 -8.97 11.41
CA SER A 43 -4.99 -7.64 11.21
C SER A 43 -5.89 -7.60 9.97
N PHE A 44 -5.58 -8.41 8.95
CA PHE A 44 -6.36 -8.50 7.72
C PHE A 44 -7.54 -9.47 7.83
N ARG A 45 -7.57 -10.39 8.81
CA ARG A 45 -8.72 -11.28 9.03
C ARG A 45 -9.99 -10.50 9.37
N GLY A 46 -9.84 -9.36 10.06
CA GLY A 46 -10.95 -8.46 10.40
C GLY A 46 -11.56 -7.73 9.20
N LEU A 47 -10.92 -7.76 8.02
CA LEU A 47 -11.50 -7.23 6.78
C LEU A 47 -12.45 -8.21 6.10
N ASN A 48 -12.49 -9.48 6.53
CA ASN A 48 -13.42 -10.44 5.96
C ASN A 48 -14.86 -10.07 6.36
N PRO A 49 -15.82 -10.07 5.40
CA PRO A 49 -17.22 -9.75 5.69
C PRO A 49 -17.84 -10.64 6.78
N SER A 50 -17.38 -11.89 6.87
CA SER A 50 -17.83 -12.88 7.85
C SER A 50 -17.11 -12.79 9.21
N ALA A 51 -16.21 -11.82 9.40
CA ALA A 51 -15.50 -11.67 10.67
C ALA A 51 -16.45 -11.18 11.77
N THR A 52 -16.38 -11.81 12.95
CA THR A 52 -17.16 -11.47 14.13
C THR A 52 -16.88 -10.05 14.65
N LYS A 53 -15.73 -9.46 14.27
CA LYS A 53 -15.34 -8.09 14.60
C LYS A 53 -15.26 -7.29 13.31
N ARG A 54 -16.11 -6.26 13.17
CA ARG A 54 -16.08 -5.36 12.01
C ARG A 54 -14.75 -4.58 11.97
N PRO A 55 -14.15 -4.39 10.78
CA PRO A 55 -12.95 -3.59 10.65
C PRO A 55 -13.26 -2.14 10.99
N ASN A 56 -12.27 -1.40 11.48
CA ASN A 56 -12.39 0.05 11.65
C ASN A 56 -12.77 0.65 10.28
N PRO A 57 -13.94 1.30 10.12
CA PRO A 57 -14.42 1.76 8.82
C PRO A 57 -13.45 2.71 8.10
N LEU A 58 -12.73 3.54 8.87
CA LEU A 58 -11.75 4.47 8.34
C LEU A 58 -10.52 3.74 7.81
N ALA A 59 -10.01 2.77 8.57
CA ALA A 59 -8.85 1.97 8.16
C ALA A 59 -9.15 1.13 6.91
N HIS A 60 -10.38 0.63 6.80
CA HIS A 60 -10.86 -0.12 5.63
C HIS A 60 -10.96 0.77 4.39
N ARG A 61 -11.64 1.93 4.46
CA ARG A 61 -11.75 2.86 3.32
C ARG A 61 -10.40 3.42 2.87
N LEU A 62 -9.51 3.70 3.81
CA LEU A 62 -8.14 4.09 3.48
C LEU A 62 -7.37 2.93 2.82
N GLY A 63 -7.65 1.69 3.24
CA GLY A 63 -7.13 0.48 2.62
C GLY A 63 -7.57 0.30 1.17
N GLU A 64 -8.87 0.51 0.88
CA GLU A 64 -9.40 0.50 -0.50
C GLU A 64 -8.67 1.53 -1.38
N PHE A 65 -8.49 2.75 -0.86
CA PHE A 65 -7.71 3.78 -1.55
C PHE A 65 -6.26 3.34 -1.83
N CYS A 66 -5.60 2.70 -0.86
CA CYS A 66 -4.24 2.17 -1.04
C CYS A 66 -4.18 1.09 -2.13
N GLN A 67 -5.16 0.18 -2.14
CA GLN A 67 -5.26 -0.88 -3.15
C GLN A 67 -5.46 -0.30 -4.55
N ASP A 68 -6.42 0.61 -4.72
CA ASP A 68 -6.68 1.27 -6.00
C ASP A 68 -5.46 2.05 -6.51
N ARG A 69 -4.69 2.65 -5.59
CA ARG A 69 -3.54 3.47 -5.92
C ARG A 69 -2.31 2.66 -6.33
N PHE A 70 -2.02 1.56 -5.65
CA PHE A 70 -0.74 0.86 -5.79
C PHE A 70 -0.84 -0.54 -6.40
N TYR A 71 -2.02 -1.16 -6.34
CA TYR A 71 -2.24 -2.57 -6.67
C TYR A 71 -3.52 -2.74 -7.49
N LYS A 72 -3.72 -1.81 -8.45
CA LYS A 72 -4.90 -1.80 -9.31
C LYS A 72 -5.02 -3.15 -10.03
N ASN A 73 -6.19 -3.78 -9.91
CA ASN A 73 -6.49 -5.12 -10.45
C ASN A 73 -5.74 -6.30 -9.79
N GLU A 74 -5.01 -6.08 -8.69
CA GLU A 74 -4.42 -7.17 -7.92
C GLU A 74 -5.33 -7.58 -6.76
N SER A 75 -5.35 -8.88 -6.47
CA SER A 75 -6.09 -9.46 -5.34
C SER A 75 -5.29 -9.33 -4.04
N VAL A 76 -4.96 -8.11 -3.63
CA VAL A 76 -4.33 -7.80 -2.35
C VAL A 76 -5.37 -7.29 -1.35
N ARG A 77 -5.09 -7.44 -0.06
CA ARG A 77 -5.89 -6.81 1.00
C ARG A 77 -5.07 -5.71 1.63
N CYS A 78 -5.60 -4.49 1.69
CA CYS A 78 -4.90 -3.35 2.24
C CYS A 78 -5.59 -2.78 3.48
N ILE A 79 -4.79 -2.28 4.42
CA ILE A 79 -5.21 -1.51 5.59
C ILE A 79 -4.50 -0.16 5.50
N GLY A 80 -5.26 0.91 5.60
CA GLY A 80 -4.72 2.27 5.65
C GLY A 80 -4.70 2.81 7.08
N HIS A 81 -3.63 3.51 7.44
CA HIS A 81 -3.52 4.23 8.71
C HIS A 81 -3.04 5.66 8.47
N LEU A 82 -3.75 6.63 9.04
CA LEU A 82 -3.26 8.00 9.03
C LEU A 82 -2.02 8.08 9.92
N GLY A 83 -0.91 8.56 9.36
CA GLY A 83 0.27 8.89 10.13
C GLY A 83 0.06 10.13 11.00
N PRO A 84 1.11 10.64 11.64
CA PRO A 84 1.03 11.81 12.52
C PRO A 84 0.37 13.02 11.84
N PRO A 85 -0.42 13.83 12.57
CA PRO A 85 -1.04 15.04 12.03
C PRO A 85 0.00 15.98 11.42
N SER A 86 -0.08 16.22 10.11
CA SER A 86 0.83 17.12 9.40
C SER A 86 0.20 17.67 8.11
N ARG A 87 0.84 18.66 7.47
CA ARG A 87 0.32 19.33 6.23
C ARG A 87 0.05 18.34 5.12
N ASN A 88 0.87 17.30 5.06
CA ASN A 88 0.87 16.35 3.95
C ASN A 88 0.01 15.13 4.25
N CYS A 89 -0.73 15.12 5.37
CA CYS A 89 -1.70 14.09 5.70
C CYS A 89 -1.15 12.67 5.41
N PRO A 90 -0.06 12.28 6.07
CA PRO A 90 0.65 11.04 5.73
C PRO A 90 -0.30 9.86 5.91
N LEU A 91 -0.25 8.95 4.96
CA LEU A 91 -1.01 7.72 4.94
C LEU A 91 -0.05 6.55 4.82
N CYS A 92 -0.10 5.67 5.79
CA CYS A 92 0.58 4.39 5.79
C CYS A 92 -0.36 3.34 5.17
N CYS A 93 0.09 2.69 4.12
CA CYS A 93 -0.62 1.60 3.47
C CYS A 93 0.10 0.30 3.78
N ALA A 94 -0.58 -0.66 4.41
CA ALA A 94 -0.07 -2.00 4.61
C ALA A 94 -0.91 -2.97 3.79
N CYS A 95 -0.32 -3.68 2.84
CA CYS A 95 -1.02 -4.58 1.95
C CYS A 95 -0.46 -6.01 2.08
N SER A 96 -1.35 -6.98 2.25
CA SER A 96 -1.04 -8.41 2.30
C SER A 96 -1.39 -9.04 0.95
N GLY A 97 -0.41 -9.74 0.37
CA GLY A 97 -0.52 -10.48 -0.89
C GLY A 97 0.43 -11.69 -0.92
N GLY A 98 0.69 -12.25 -2.10
CA GLY A 98 1.53 -13.45 -2.25
C GLY A 98 2.98 -13.28 -1.78
N ALA A 99 3.49 -12.05 -1.70
CA ALA A 99 4.82 -11.72 -1.22
C ALA A 99 4.88 -11.40 0.30
N GLY A 100 3.77 -11.59 1.02
CA GLY A 100 3.64 -11.18 2.42
C GLY A 100 3.10 -9.76 2.59
N ILE A 101 3.41 -9.13 3.73
CA ILE A 101 2.96 -7.78 4.07
C ILE A 101 3.97 -6.76 3.57
N VAL A 102 3.48 -5.81 2.77
CA VAL A 102 4.28 -4.74 2.18
C VAL A 102 3.73 -3.39 2.60
N TYR A 103 4.62 -2.47 2.96
CA TYR A 103 4.31 -1.13 3.43
C TYR A 103 4.63 -0.08 2.36
N THR A 104 3.66 0.74 2.01
CA THR A 104 3.81 1.89 1.11
C THR A 104 3.34 3.16 1.79
N ASN A 105 3.92 4.29 1.39
CA ASN A 105 3.51 5.59 1.87
C ASN A 105 2.71 6.34 0.81
N ALA A 106 1.70 7.05 1.28
CA ALA A 106 0.87 7.91 0.47
C ALA A 106 0.54 9.20 1.23
N THR A 107 -0.12 10.11 0.54
CA THR A 107 -0.89 11.19 1.15
C THR A 107 -2.35 10.79 1.10
N ALA A 108 -3.04 10.87 2.23
CA ALA A 108 -4.46 10.58 2.28
C ALA A 108 -5.25 11.65 1.51
N PRO A 109 -6.35 11.27 0.83
CA PRO A 109 -7.23 12.23 0.18
C PRO A 109 -7.78 13.26 1.17
N LYS A 110 -8.04 14.49 0.69
CA LYS A 110 -8.56 15.61 1.50
C LYS A 110 -9.90 15.31 2.20
N SER A 111 -10.62 14.29 1.74
CA SER A 111 -11.88 13.83 2.32
C SER A 111 -11.70 13.08 3.65
N PHE A 112 -10.49 12.62 3.98
CA PHE A 112 -10.21 11.94 5.24
C PHE A 112 -9.81 12.92 6.33
N PRO A 113 -10.19 12.65 7.60
CA PRO A 113 -9.89 13.54 8.72
C PRO A 113 -8.41 13.45 9.12
N CYS A 114 -7.54 14.13 8.37
CA CYS A 114 -6.19 14.41 8.84
C CYS A 114 -6.24 15.55 9.85
N GLY A 115 -5.70 15.28 11.05
CA GLY A 115 -5.77 16.18 12.20
C GLY A 115 -5.49 17.64 11.84
N LYS A 116 -6.23 18.56 12.47
CA LYS A 116 -6.08 20.00 12.23
C LYS A 116 -4.67 20.44 12.60
N HIS A 117 -4.07 21.29 11.75
CA HIS A 117 -2.99 22.17 12.20
C HIS A 117 -3.44 22.85 13.48
N GLY A 118 -2.54 22.93 14.46
CA GLY A 118 -2.78 23.64 15.72
C GLY A 118 -3.47 24.98 15.47
N ASN A 119 -4.78 24.97 15.71
CA ASN A 119 -5.63 26.06 16.20
C ASN A 119 -7.08 25.58 16.14
N GLY A 120 -7.58 25.28 17.35
CA GLY A 120 -8.99 25.18 17.75
C GLY A 120 -10.02 24.86 16.66
N LYS A 121 -10.48 23.61 16.65
CA LYS A 121 -11.90 23.24 16.80
C LYS A 121 -12.04 21.74 16.58
N ASN A 122 -12.32 21.05 17.66
CA ASN A 122 -12.69 19.64 17.70
C ASN A 122 -13.95 19.41 16.84
N PRO A 123 -13.96 18.57 15.80
CA PRO A 123 -15.20 17.94 15.39
C PRO A 123 -15.45 16.82 16.39
N ARG A 124 -16.16 17.19 17.45
CA ARG A 124 -16.88 16.30 18.34
C ARG A 124 -17.74 15.35 17.51
N THR A 125 -17.63 14.06 17.87
CA THR A 125 -18.73 13.09 17.93
C THR A 125 -19.32 12.57 16.61
N LEU A 126 -19.04 11.29 16.34
CA LEU A 126 -20.04 10.29 15.96
C LEU A 126 -19.64 8.95 16.59
#